data_AF-A0A1F3KR74-F1
#
_entry.id   AF-A0A1F3KR74-F1
#
_cell.length_a   1.000
_cell.length_b   1.000
_cell.length_c   1.000
_cell.angle_alpha   90.00
_cell.angle_beta   90.00
_cell.angle_gamma   90.00
#
_symmetry.space_group_name_H-M   'P 1'
#
loop_
_entity.id
_entity.type
_entity.pdbx_description
1 polymer ?
#
loop_
_entity_poly.entity_id
_entity_poly.type
_entity_poly.pdbx_seq_one_letter_code
_entity_poly.pdbx_strand_id
1 'polypeptide(L)'
;MYTLSSNSVADKNKINNGDYLLHEFLSSENILVLVLSDGVGSRACDHVASQTACSTFMEAFKNCSDGVETSERFRNAIKEANRLVSSPPQQCHGMMATLVAVVWPVDCDFFYYSGIGDSRVYLYHQEKVIQISEDQKKAFIRRDKFTKKIIYSAGTPVIDWGLTNALGYLMFKLI
;
A
#
# COMPACT_ATOMS: atom_id res chain seq x y z
N MET A 1 6.47 26.00 4.08
CA MET A 1 5.52 25.54 5.12
C MET A 1 4.52 24.63 4.45
N TYR A 2 4.37 23.40 4.93
CA TYR A 2 3.38 22.44 4.42
C TYR A 2 2.31 22.17 5.48
N THR A 3 1.15 21.66 5.05
CA THR A 3 0.09 21.20 5.93
C THR A 3 -0.16 19.73 5.66
N LEU A 4 -0.31 18.96 6.73
CA LEU A 4 -0.58 17.53 6.65
C LEU A 4 -1.92 17.22 7.32
N SER A 5 -2.71 16.40 6.65
CA SER A 5 -3.96 15.86 7.16
C SER A 5 -4.07 14.42 6.75
N SER A 6 -4.65 13.60 7.63
CA SER A 6 -4.88 12.20 7.37
C SER A 6 -6.20 11.76 7.98
N ASN A 7 -6.91 10.87 7.30
CA ASN A 7 -8.17 10.33 7.76
C ASN A 7 -8.29 8.86 7.30
N SER A 8 -8.91 8.03 8.11
CA SER A 8 -9.23 6.64 7.78
C SER A 8 -10.57 6.28 8.41
N VAL A 9 -11.49 5.73 7.62
CA VAL A 9 -12.86 5.46 8.03
C VAL A 9 -13.18 3.99 7.75
N ALA A 10 -13.49 3.23 8.81
CA ALA A 10 -13.84 1.84 8.67
C ALA A 10 -15.18 1.65 7.95
N ASP A 11 -15.29 0.61 7.13
CA ASP A 11 -16.58 0.13 6.63
C ASP A 11 -17.44 -0.31 7.83
N LYS A 12 -18.68 0.20 7.89
CA LYS A 12 -19.64 -0.12 8.95
C LYS A 12 -19.93 -1.62 9.09
N ASN A 13 -19.71 -2.40 8.04
CA ASN A 13 -19.94 -3.83 8.02
C ASN A 13 -18.71 -4.66 8.42
N LYS A 14 -17.55 -4.03 8.65
CA LYS A 14 -16.33 -4.70 9.10
C LYS A 14 -16.09 -4.45 10.59
N ILE A 15 -15.62 -5.48 11.28
CA ILE A 15 -15.18 -5.37 12.69
C ILE A 15 -13.91 -4.52 12.79
N ASN A 16 -12.97 -4.74 11.88
CA ASN A 16 -11.69 -4.05 11.83
C ASN A 16 -11.56 -3.21 10.57
N ASN A 17 -10.86 -2.08 10.67
CA ASN A 17 -10.50 -1.30 9.51
C ASN A 17 -9.32 -1.96 8.79
N GLY A 18 -9.50 -2.29 7.51
CA GLY A 18 -8.43 -2.85 6.67
C GLY A 18 -7.38 -1.81 6.29
N ASP A 19 -7.69 -0.52 6.41
CA ASP A 19 -6.79 0.57 6.06
C ASP A 19 -5.92 0.96 7.25
N TYR A 20 -4.64 1.23 6.97
CA TYR A 20 -3.72 1.81 7.93
C TYR A 20 -2.88 2.89 7.26
N LEU A 21 -2.57 3.94 8.00
CA LEU A 21 -1.74 5.04 7.52
C LEU A 21 -0.85 5.56 8.64
N LEU A 22 0.33 6.02 8.28
CA LEU A 22 1.30 6.65 9.17
C LEU A 22 1.94 7.84 8.46
N HIS A 23 2.33 8.82 9.25
CA HIS A 23 3.20 9.88 8.80
C HIS A 23 4.14 10.31 9.91
N GLU A 24 5.37 10.65 9.57
CA GLU A 24 6.34 11.16 10.53
C GLU A 24 7.28 12.17 9.85
N PHE A 25 7.59 13.25 10.57
CA PHE A 25 8.59 14.22 10.14
C PHE A 25 9.90 13.97 10.90
N LEU A 26 10.93 13.55 10.18
CA LEU A 26 12.26 13.27 10.70
C LEU A 26 13.06 14.57 10.75
N SER A 27 12.97 15.27 11.89
CA SER A 27 13.50 16.63 12.04
C SER A 27 15.01 16.73 11.85
N SER A 28 15.79 15.69 12.18
CA SER A 28 17.24 15.67 12.01
C SER A 28 17.68 15.63 10.54
N GLU A 29 16.81 15.15 9.66
CA GLU A 29 17.09 14.99 8.23
C GLU A 29 16.24 15.91 7.36
N ASN A 30 15.28 16.63 7.96
CA ASN A 30 14.27 17.42 7.28
C ASN A 30 13.48 16.63 6.22
N ILE A 31 13.08 15.40 6.57
CA ILE A 31 12.36 14.47 5.68
C ILE A 31 10.96 14.22 6.24
N LEU A 32 9.93 14.37 5.40
CA LEU A 32 8.57 13.91 5.68
C LEU A 32 8.37 12.51 5.07
N VAL A 33 7.94 11.56 5.90
CA VAL A 33 7.59 10.21 5.48
C VAL A 33 6.08 10.02 5.61
N LEU A 34 5.44 9.53 4.55
CA LEU A 34 4.01 9.21 4.50
C LEU A 34 3.86 7.78 4.02
N VAL A 35 3.04 6.98 4.68
CA VAL A 35 2.78 5.60 4.29
C VAL A 35 1.30 5.30 4.47
N LEU A 36 0.72 4.62 3.48
CA LEU A 36 -0.65 4.16 3.49
C LEU A 36 -0.69 2.72 2.96
N SER A 37 -1.56 1.90 3.55
CA SER A 37 -1.77 0.53 3.13
C SER A 37 -3.23 0.13 3.31
N ASP A 38 -3.79 -0.55 2.31
CA ASP A 38 -5.10 -1.20 2.34
C ASP A 38 -4.89 -2.72 2.38
N GLY A 39 -5.36 -3.34 3.45
CA GLY A 39 -5.36 -4.77 3.63
C GLY A 39 -6.34 -5.45 2.67
N VAL A 40 -5.86 -6.46 1.93
CA VAL A 40 -6.70 -7.16 0.95
C VAL A 40 -7.80 -7.95 1.67
N GLY A 41 -9.01 -7.40 1.74
CA GLY A 41 -10.13 -7.95 2.53
C GLY A 41 -10.62 -9.35 2.16
N SER A 42 -10.15 -9.91 1.03
CA SER A 42 -10.40 -11.32 0.67
C SER A 42 -9.37 -12.30 1.27
N ARG A 43 -8.36 -11.78 1.98
CA ARG A 43 -7.28 -12.53 2.64
C ARG A 43 -7.45 -12.48 4.16
N ALA A 44 -6.74 -13.37 4.86
CA ALA A 44 -6.74 -13.40 6.31
C ALA A 44 -6.10 -12.13 6.88
N CYS A 45 -6.63 -11.65 8.02
CA CYS A 45 -6.06 -10.54 8.78
C CYS A 45 -5.70 -9.28 7.96
N ASP A 46 -6.60 -8.79 7.12
CA ASP A 46 -6.40 -7.59 6.29
C ASP A 46 -5.83 -6.40 7.08
N HIS A 47 -6.45 -6.05 8.21
CA HIS A 47 -6.00 -4.99 9.12
C HIS A 47 -4.59 -5.23 9.71
N VAL A 48 -4.20 -6.48 9.98
CA VAL A 48 -2.84 -6.80 10.46
C VAL A 48 -1.83 -6.63 9.34
N ALA A 49 -2.21 -6.99 8.10
CA ALA A 49 -1.35 -6.86 6.94
C ALA A 49 -1.01 -5.39 6.66
N SER A 50 -2.02 -4.50 6.65
CA SER A 50 -1.80 -3.07 6.41
C SER A 50 -1.04 -2.39 7.53
N GLN A 51 -1.35 -2.73 8.78
CA GLN A 51 -0.59 -2.23 9.93
C GLN A 51 0.88 -2.68 9.86
N THR A 52 1.13 -3.96 9.56
CA THR A 52 2.50 -4.49 9.40
C THR A 52 3.22 -3.76 8.28
N ALA A 53 2.59 -3.59 7.12
CA ALA A 53 3.17 -2.90 5.98
C ALA A 53 3.65 -1.48 6.33
N CYS A 54 2.77 -0.67 6.91
CA CYS A 54 3.08 0.72 7.26
C CYS A 54 4.12 0.83 8.38
N SER A 55 3.93 0.11 9.48
CA SER A 55 4.83 0.19 10.64
C SER A 55 6.23 -0.29 10.28
N THR A 56 6.34 -1.42 9.57
CA THR A 56 7.63 -1.95 9.13
C THR A 56 8.33 -1.03 8.15
N PHE A 57 7.61 -0.44 7.18
CA PHE A 57 8.22 0.55 6.29
C PHE A 57 8.78 1.72 7.09
N MET A 58 7.98 2.30 7.99
CA MET A 58 8.39 3.46 8.79
C MET A 58 9.61 3.17 9.65
N GLU A 59 9.62 2.04 10.37
CA GLU A 59 10.73 1.62 11.22
C GLU A 59 11.99 1.29 10.41
N ALA A 60 11.86 0.53 9.31
CA ALA A 60 13.00 0.16 8.47
C ALA A 60 13.59 1.38 7.76
N PHE A 61 12.76 2.35 7.38
CA PHE A 61 13.25 3.64 6.90
C PHE A 61 14.01 4.32 8.04
N LYS A 62 13.37 4.61 9.18
CA LYS A 62 14.00 5.33 10.30
C LYS A 62 15.33 4.74 10.78
N ASN A 63 15.42 3.43 10.91
CA ASN A 63 16.56 2.73 11.50
C ASN A 63 17.66 2.34 10.50
N CYS A 64 17.73 2.98 9.33
CA CYS A 64 18.82 2.70 8.39
C CYS A 64 20.18 3.15 8.96
N SER A 65 21.25 2.49 8.53
CA SER A 65 22.61 2.90 8.88
C SER A 65 22.94 4.28 8.31
N ASP A 66 23.80 5.00 9.02
CA ASP A 66 24.34 6.28 8.55
C ASP A 66 25.03 6.12 7.18
N GLY A 67 24.87 7.12 6.32
CA GLY A 67 25.49 7.16 5.00
C GLY A 67 24.79 6.33 3.91
N VAL A 68 23.66 5.69 4.22
CA VAL A 68 22.83 5.03 3.20
C VAL A 68 22.00 6.08 2.44
N GLU A 69 22.10 6.07 1.12
CA GLU A 69 21.32 6.94 0.24
C GLU A 69 19.82 6.80 0.46
N THR A 70 19.07 7.91 0.44
CA THR A 70 17.61 7.91 0.68
C THR A 70 16.85 6.97 -0.25
N SER A 71 17.29 6.85 -1.51
CA SER A 71 16.70 5.93 -2.50
C SER A 71 16.88 4.45 -2.13
N GLU A 72 18.03 4.09 -1.56
CA GLU A 72 18.32 2.74 -1.10
C GLU A 72 17.58 2.44 0.20
N ARG A 73 17.58 3.37 1.16
CA ARG A 73 16.78 3.35 2.38
C ARG A 73 15.30 3.09 2.06
N PHE A 74 14.74 3.84 1.10
CA PHE A 74 13.37 3.68 0.63
C PHE A 74 13.09 2.29 0.06
N ARG A 75 13.95 1.79 -0.84
CA ARG A 75 13.82 0.44 -1.43
C ARG A 75 13.92 -0.67 -0.38
N ASN A 76 14.85 -0.52 0.58
CA ASN A 76 15.05 -1.51 1.64
C ASN A 76 13.86 -1.54 2.60
N ALA A 77 13.27 -0.39 2.93
CA ALA A 77 12.05 -0.33 3.73
C ALA A 77 10.87 -1.07 3.08
N ILE A 78 10.68 -0.95 1.76
CA ILE A 78 9.64 -1.69 1.03
C ILE A 78 9.91 -3.20 1.06
N LYS A 79 11.15 -3.61 0.83
CA LYS A 79 11.53 -5.04 0.88
C LYS A 79 11.28 -5.63 2.26
N GLU A 80 11.60 -4.90 3.30
CA GLU A 80 11.40 -5.33 4.68
C GLU A 80 9.91 -5.42 5.04
N ALA A 81 9.11 -4.43 4.61
CA ALA A 81 7.65 -4.50 4.72
C ALA A 81 7.09 -5.72 4.00
N ASN A 82 7.52 -5.99 2.75
CA ASN A 82 7.10 -7.20 2.05
C ASN A 82 7.52 -8.48 2.78
N ARG A 83 8.75 -8.53 3.32
CA ARG A 83 9.28 -9.71 4.02
C ARG A 83 8.41 -10.07 5.23
N LEU A 84 8.02 -9.08 6.04
CA LEU A 84 7.18 -9.30 7.22
C LEU A 84 5.73 -9.61 6.84
N VAL A 85 5.17 -8.95 5.82
CA VAL A 85 3.82 -9.29 5.32
C VAL A 85 3.77 -10.71 4.74
N SER A 86 4.85 -11.15 4.08
CA SER A 86 4.95 -12.51 3.48
C SER A 86 5.24 -13.61 4.49
N SER A 87 5.66 -13.27 5.72
CA SER A 87 6.00 -14.23 6.78
C SER A 87 5.16 -13.99 8.05
N PRO A 88 3.82 -13.99 7.94
CA PRO A 88 2.95 -13.68 9.07
C PRO A 88 2.89 -14.82 10.09
N PRO A 89 2.35 -14.56 11.30
CA PRO A 89 1.90 -15.61 12.22
C PRO A 89 0.93 -16.59 11.53
N GLN A 90 0.86 -17.83 12.02
CA GLN A 90 0.10 -18.92 11.42
C GLN A 90 -1.38 -18.55 11.15
N GLN A 91 -2.02 -17.83 12.07
CA GLN A 91 -3.41 -17.39 11.97
C GLN A 91 -3.66 -16.36 10.85
N CYS A 92 -2.62 -15.69 10.37
CA CYS A 92 -2.68 -14.68 9.32
C CYS A 92 -1.95 -15.14 8.04
N HIS A 93 -1.73 -16.46 7.89
CA HIS A 93 -1.06 -17.01 6.72
C HIS A 93 -1.76 -16.58 5.41
N GLY A 94 -0.96 -16.05 4.48
CA GLY A 94 -1.45 -15.54 3.20
C GLY A 94 -2.13 -14.17 3.27
N MET A 95 -1.93 -13.42 4.36
CA MET A 95 -2.31 -12.00 4.42
C MET A 95 -1.59 -11.20 3.32
N MET A 96 -2.26 -10.18 2.80
CA MET A 96 -1.74 -9.31 1.75
C MET A 96 -2.22 -7.90 1.99
N ALA A 97 -1.43 -6.91 1.56
CA ALA A 97 -1.83 -5.50 1.59
C ALA A 97 -1.21 -4.74 0.42
N THR A 98 -1.87 -3.65 0.01
CA THR A 98 -1.26 -2.65 -0.87
C THR A 98 -0.19 -1.86 -0.11
N LEU A 99 0.60 -1.05 -0.79
CA LEU A 99 1.47 -0.06 -0.15
C LEU A 99 1.57 1.16 -1.04
N VAL A 100 1.31 2.33 -0.46
CA VAL A 100 1.75 3.61 -0.98
C VAL A 100 2.71 4.21 0.03
N ALA A 101 3.91 4.55 -0.42
CA ALA A 101 4.89 5.26 0.40
C ALA A 101 5.37 6.51 -0.33
N VAL A 102 5.52 7.61 0.40
CA VAL A 102 6.10 8.87 -0.07
C VAL A 102 7.14 9.32 0.93
N VAL A 103 8.34 9.64 0.45
CA VAL A 103 9.44 10.20 1.24
C VAL A 103 9.87 11.50 0.59
N TRP A 104 9.68 12.60 1.29
CA TRP A 104 9.92 13.94 0.78
C TRP A 104 10.96 14.67 1.64
N PRO A 105 12.20 14.83 1.15
CA PRO A 105 13.12 15.83 1.69
C PRO A 105 12.50 17.22 1.43
N VAL A 106 12.00 17.90 2.46
CA VAL A 106 11.08 19.03 2.25
C VAL A 106 11.75 20.29 1.70
N ASP A 107 13.08 20.34 1.69
CA ASP A 107 13.89 21.38 1.05
C ASP A 107 14.20 21.09 -0.42
N CYS A 108 13.70 19.98 -0.97
CA CYS A 108 13.93 19.56 -2.35
C CYS A 108 12.65 19.63 -3.20
N ASP A 109 12.83 19.89 -4.50
CA ASP A 109 11.75 19.93 -5.50
C ASP A 109 11.32 18.53 -5.99
N PHE A 110 11.74 17.47 -5.29
CA PHE A 110 11.40 16.09 -5.62
C PHE A 110 11.07 15.30 -4.36
N PHE A 111 10.35 14.20 -4.55
CA PHE A 111 10.06 13.21 -3.54
C PHE A 111 10.18 11.81 -4.13
N TYR A 112 10.49 10.83 -3.30
CA TYR A 112 10.44 9.43 -3.64
C TYR A 112 9.03 8.91 -3.39
N TYR A 113 8.51 8.09 -4.29
CA TYR A 113 7.25 7.38 -4.05
C TYR A 113 7.26 5.98 -4.64
N SER A 114 6.40 5.12 -4.11
CA SER A 114 6.09 3.82 -4.70
C SER A 114 4.62 3.50 -4.46
N GLY A 115 3.97 2.92 -5.47
CA GLY A 115 2.62 2.37 -5.38
C GLY A 115 2.66 0.89 -5.72
N ILE A 116 2.31 0.05 -4.75
CA ILE A 116 2.19 -1.40 -4.87
C ILE A 116 0.73 -1.78 -4.64
N GLY A 117 0.12 -2.45 -5.61
CA GLY A 117 -1.33 -2.70 -5.62
C GLY A 117 -2.08 -1.57 -6.31
N ASP A 118 -3.26 -1.21 -5.82
CA ASP A 118 -4.14 -0.21 -6.46
C ASP A 118 -4.53 0.97 -5.56
N SER A 119 -3.86 1.13 -4.42
CA SER A 119 -3.83 2.40 -3.69
C SER A 119 -3.05 3.44 -4.51
N ARG A 120 -3.40 4.72 -4.39
CA ARG A 120 -2.99 5.75 -5.36
C ARG A 120 -2.29 6.94 -4.73
N VAL A 121 -1.36 7.51 -5.49
CA VAL A 121 -0.74 8.82 -5.23
C VAL A 121 -1.18 9.79 -6.31
N TYR A 122 -1.62 10.97 -5.88
CA TYR A 122 -1.98 12.06 -6.78
C TYR A 122 -1.12 13.29 -6.51
N LEU A 123 -0.66 13.93 -7.58
CA LEU A 123 -0.08 15.26 -7.57
C LEU A 123 -1.15 16.26 -7.98
N TYR A 124 -1.39 17.26 -7.14
CA TYR A 124 -2.24 18.40 -7.49
C TYR A 124 -1.37 19.60 -7.83
N HIS A 125 -1.40 20.05 -9.08
CA HIS A 125 -0.61 21.19 -9.55
C HIS A 125 -1.35 21.95 -10.64
N GLN A 126 -1.36 23.29 -10.56
CA GLN A 126 -2.03 24.17 -11.55
C GLN A 126 -3.46 23.71 -11.88
N GLU A 127 -4.27 23.49 -10.83
CA GLU A 127 -5.68 23.05 -10.94
C GLU A 127 -5.88 21.68 -11.62
N LYS A 128 -4.80 20.89 -11.76
CA LYS A 128 -4.85 19.53 -12.31
C LYS A 128 -4.55 18.51 -11.24
N VAL A 129 -5.38 17.47 -11.17
CA VAL A 129 -5.14 16.25 -10.39
C VAL A 129 -4.52 15.22 -11.32
N ILE A 130 -3.28 14.83 -11.05
CA ILE A 130 -2.52 13.87 -11.85
C ILE A 130 -2.23 12.66 -10.99
N GLN A 131 -2.74 11.49 -11.37
CA GLN A 131 -2.33 10.24 -10.74
C GLN A 131 -0.89 9.92 -11.18
N ILE A 132 0.04 9.81 -10.23
CA ILE A 132 1.45 9.50 -10.51
C ILE A 132 1.82 8.04 -10.22
N SER A 133 0.97 7.33 -9.48
CA SER A 133 1.07 5.88 -9.29
C SER A 133 0.37 5.11 -10.41
N GLU A 134 0.76 3.86 -10.64
CA GLU A 134 0.07 2.95 -11.58
C GLU A 134 -0.71 1.89 -10.81
N ASP A 135 -1.99 1.67 -11.16
CA ASP A 135 -2.82 0.63 -10.55
C ASP A 135 -2.37 -0.77 -11.01
N GLN A 136 -1.85 -1.59 -10.10
CA GLN A 136 -1.40 -2.95 -10.38
C GLN A 136 -2.56 -3.95 -10.22
N LYS A 137 -3.49 -3.93 -11.17
CA LYS A 137 -4.66 -4.81 -11.20
C LYS A 137 -5.04 -5.26 -12.61
N LYS A 138 -5.80 -6.34 -12.70
CA LYS A 138 -6.33 -6.88 -13.97
C LYS A 138 -7.82 -7.18 -13.87
N ALA A 139 -8.53 -6.95 -14.98
CA ALA A 139 -9.92 -7.32 -15.12
C ALA A 139 -10.06 -8.84 -15.25
N PHE A 140 -11.10 -9.41 -14.66
CA PHE A 140 -11.48 -10.80 -14.84
C PHE A 140 -13.01 -10.97 -14.77
N ILE A 141 -13.51 -12.03 -15.42
CA ILE A 141 -14.93 -12.37 -15.34
C ILE A 141 -15.22 -12.99 -13.98
N ARG A 142 -16.13 -12.36 -13.23
CA ARG A 142 -16.54 -12.81 -11.90
C ARG A 142 -17.27 -14.14 -12.02
N ARG A 143 -16.85 -15.08 -11.17
CA ARG A 143 -17.45 -16.40 -11.04
C ARG A 143 -17.89 -16.61 -9.62
N ASP A 144 -18.98 -17.34 -9.46
CA ASP A 144 -19.43 -17.78 -8.15
C ASP A 144 -18.35 -18.64 -7.47
N LYS A 145 -18.12 -18.40 -6.18
CA LYS A 145 -17.00 -19.01 -5.45
C LYS A 145 -17.11 -20.54 -5.39
N PHE A 146 -18.33 -21.06 -5.31
CA PHE A 146 -18.61 -22.49 -5.11
C PHE A 146 -18.85 -23.21 -6.44
N THR A 147 -19.79 -22.72 -7.24
CA THR A 147 -20.24 -23.36 -8.49
C THR A 147 -19.33 -23.09 -9.67
N LYS A 148 -18.44 -22.10 -9.57
CA LYS A 148 -17.56 -21.60 -10.65
C LYS A 148 -18.30 -21.07 -11.89
N LYS A 149 -19.63 -20.95 -11.85
CA LYS A 149 -20.43 -20.36 -12.94
C LYS A 149 -20.16 -18.86 -13.05
N ILE A 150 -20.22 -18.35 -14.28
CA ILE A 150 -20.13 -16.90 -14.55
C ILE A 150 -21.32 -16.21 -13.90
N ILE A 151 -21.06 -15.09 -13.22
CA ILE A 151 -22.11 -14.23 -12.67
C ILE A 151 -22.53 -13.23 -13.75
N TYR A 152 -23.82 -13.12 -13.98
CA TYR A 152 -24.41 -12.18 -14.94
C TYR A 152 -25.19 -11.08 -14.20
N SER A 153 -25.19 -9.87 -14.76
CA SER A 153 -26.06 -8.76 -14.38
C SER A 153 -26.71 -8.20 -15.65
N ALA A 154 -28.03 -8.10 -15.68
CA ALA A 154 -28.80 -7.68 -16.86
C ALA A 154 -28.37 -8.41 -18.17
N GLY A 155 -28.07 -9.71 -18.08
CA GLY A 155 -27.66 -10.53 -19.23
C GLY A 155 -26.19 -10.38 -19.65
N THR A 156 -25.38 -9.56 -18.96
CA THR A 156 -23.96 -9.36 -19.27
C THR A 156 -23.06 -9.96 -18.19
N PRO A 157 -21.93 -10.62 -18.53
CA PRO A 157 -20.97 -11.11 -17.55
C PRO A 157 -20.45 -9.98 -16.64
N VAL A 158 -20.47 -10.21 -15.34
CA VAL A 158 -19.92 -9.26 -14.38
C VAL A 158 -18.39 -9.31 -14.46
N ILE A 159 -17.76 -8.17 -14.73
CA ILE A 159 -16.30 -8.00 -14.70
C ILE A 159 -15.92 -7.41 -13.35
N ASP A 160 -14.91 -7.99 -12.73
CA ASP A 160 -14.32 -7.54 -11.48
C ASP A 160 -12.81 -7.34 -11.64
N TRP A 161 -12.15 -6.73 -10.67
CA TRP A 161 -10.72 -6.42 -10.72
C TRP A 161 -9.97 -7.15 -9.61
N GLY A 162 -8.80 -7.70 -9.96
CA GLY A 162 -7.93 -8.38 -9.01
C GLY A 162 -6.54 -7.81 -9.05
N LEU A 163 -5.93 -7.61 -7.89
CA LEU A 163 -4.54 -7.18 -7.77
C LEU A 163 -3.60 -8.15 -8.50
N THR A 164 -2.65 -7.59 -9.24
CA THR A 164 -1.56 -8.32 -9.89
C THR A 164 -0.25 -8.23 -9.10
N ASN A 165 -0.18 -7.34 -8.11
CA ASN A 165 0.93 -7.19 -7.19
C ASN A 165 0.40 -6.65 -5.86
N ALA A 166 1.03 -7.05 -4.76
CA ALA A 166 0.73 -6.64 -3.39
C ALA A 166 1.90 -7.07 -2.50
N LEU A 167 2.05 -6.48 -1.32
CA LEU A 167 2.90 -7.07 -0.29
C LEU A 167 2.33 -8.43 0.13
N GLY A 168 3.19 -9.41 0.37
CA GLY A 168 2.77 -10.79 0.65
C GLY A 168 2.47 -11.63 -0.59
N TYR A 169 2.60 -11.06 -1.80
CA TYR A 169 2.37 -11.78 -3.04
C TYR A 169 3.57 -12.66 -3.42
N LEU A 170 3.32 -13.92 -3.81
CA LEU A 170 4.40 -14.87 -4.15
C LEU A 170 5.28 -14.38 -5.32
N MET A 171 4.68 -13.68 -6.28
CA MET A 171 5.38 -13.07 -7.41
C MET A 171 5.57 -11.56 -7.23
N PHE A 172 5.77 -11.11 -5.99
CA PHE A 172 5.97 -9.70 -5.66
C PHE A 172 7.04 -9.07 -6.54
N LYS A 173 6.76 -7.86 -7.05
CA LYS A 173 7.69 -7.05 -7.82
C LYS A 173 7.84 -5.70 -7.16
N LEU A 174 9.09 -5.37 -6.82
CA LEU A 174 9.49 -4.00 -6.52
C LEU A 174 9.74 -3.30 -7.86
N ILE A 175 8.82 -2.43 -8.26
CA ILE A 175 9.01 -1.55 -9.43
C ILE A 175 9.84 -0.34 -9.03
#